data_AF-A0A319E1G0-F1
#
_entry.id   AF-A0A319E1G0-F1
#
_cell.length_a   1.000
_cell.length_b   1.000
_cell.length_c   1.000
_cell.angle_alpha   90.00
_cell.angle_beta   90.00
_cell.angle_gamma   90.00
#
_symmetry.space_group_name_H-M   'P 1'
#
loop_
_entity.id
_entity.type
_entity.pdbx_description
1 polymer ?
#
loop_
_entity_poly.entity_id
_entity_poly.type
_entity_poly.pdbx_seq_one_letter_code
_entity_poly.pdbx_strand_id
1 'polypeptide(L)'
;MSSQVLEFPAGYAANVKLGPTVSGTAGEYELRFARRALQRIKDRLGLEATEQLLQPDIDESNEFWRNVLAENTTGDFKPARVELSIDGLTMQGFLPWFRNRCQHKVPYMLAGQPEHWVVRSDEQGNEKMIENLGPWVSRFFIKFEAPSQPFQKRDIHVR
;
A
#
# COMPACT_ATOMS: atom_id res chain seq x y z
N MET A 1 -0.45 -6.48 -23.82
CA MET A 1 -0.12 -7.65 -22.98
C MET A 1 -1.41 -8.41 -22.73
N SER A 2 -1.41 -9.73 -22.93
CA SER A 2 -2.59 -10.57 -22.67
C SER A 2 -2.95 -10.52 -21.18
N SER A 3 -4.25 -10.62 -20.86
CA SER A 3 -4.69 -10.83 -19.48
C SER A 3 -4.02 -12.10 -18.95
N GLN A 4 -3.19 -11.96 -17.91
CA GLN A 4 -2.50 -13.08 -17.25
C GLN A 4 -3.49 -14.01 -16.52
N VAL A 5 -4.72 -13.57 -16.27
CA VAL A 5 -5.71 -14.31 -15.46
C VAL A 5 -6.28 -15.51 -16.23
N LEU A 6 -6.18 -15.53 -17.56
CA LEU A 6 -6.87 -16.52 -18.40
C LEU A 6 -5.95 -17.40 -19.26
N GLU A 7 -4.62 -17.30 -19.12
CA GLU A 7 -3.62 -18.04 -19.91
C GLU A 7 -4.05 -18.26 -21.37
N PHE A 8 -4.18 -17.18 -22.15
CA PHE A 8 -4.50 -17.33 -23.56
C PHE A 8 -3.39 -18.11 -24.27
N PRO A 9 -3.72 -19.10 -25.14
CA PRO A 9 -2.73 -19.81 -25.93
C PRO A 9 -1.87 -18.84 -26.75
N ALA A 10 -0.61 -19.21 -27.00
CA ALA A 10 0.31 -18.39 -27.79
C ALA A 10 -0.31 -18.05 -29.17
N GLY A 11 -0.30 -16.77 -29.54
CA GLY A 11 -0.88 -16.28 -30.79
C GLY A 11 -2.35 -15.81 -30.70
N TYR A 12 -2.99 -15.88 -29.53
CA TYR A 12 -4.36 -15.41 -29.33
C TYR A 12 -4.41 -14.13 -28.48
N ALA A 13 -5.30 -13.21 -28.84
CA ALA A 13 -5.62 -12.02 -28.06
C ALA A 13 -7.13 -11.78 -28.05
N ALA A 14 -7.67 -11.40 -26.90
CA ALA A 14 -9.05 -10.95 -26.76
C ALA A 14 -9.09 -9.41 -26.74
N ASN A 15 -9.95 -8.82 -27.58
CA ASN A 15 -10.20 -7.38 -27.61
C ASN A 15 -11.69 -7.11 -27.33
N VAL A 16 -11.98 -6.11 -26.52
CA VAL A 16 -13.35 -5.68 -26.24
C VAL A 16 -13.85 -4.83 -27.41
N LYS A 17 -14.70 -5.41 -28.28
CA LYS A 17 -15.24 -4.73 -29.48
C LYS A 17 -16.50 -3.89 -29.18
N LEU A 18 -17.21 -4.21 -28.11
CA LEU A 18 -18.32 -3.43 -27.56
C LEU A 18 -18.25 -3.55 -26.03
N GLY A 19 -18.18 -2.42 -25.33
CA GLY A 19 -17.83 -2.38 -23.90
C GLY A 19 -17.91 -0.97 -23.32
N PRO A 20 -17.30 -0.72 -22.15
CA PRO A 20 -17.42 0.54 -21.41
C PRO A 20 -17.17 1.78 -22.29
N THR A 21 -17.84 2.89 -22.00
CA THR A 21 -17.78 4.16 -22.77
C THR A 21 -16.41 4.86 -22.74
N VAL A 22 -15.40 4.23 -22.15
CA VAL A 22 -14.04 4.75 -21.98
C VAL A 22 -13.08 3.68 -22.50
N SER A 23 -12.23 4.03 -23.46
CA SER A 23 -11.23 3.12 -24.06
C SER A 23 -10.28 2.52 -23.01
N GLY A 24 -9.85 1.28 -23.24
CA GLY A 24 -8.91 0.56 -22.40
C GLY A 24 -8.70 -0.88 -22.87
N THR A 25 -7.69 -1.54 -22.32
CA THR A 25 -7.37 -2.95 -22.53
C THR A 25 -8.19 -3.84 -21.58
N ALA A 26 -8.34 -5.13 -21.92
CA ALA A 26 -9.02 -6.10 -21.05
C ALA A 26 -8.42 -6.13 -19.63
N GLY A 27 -7.08 -6.15 -19.53
CA GLY A 27 -6.38 -6.15 -18.24
C GLY A 27 -6.62 -4.88 -17.41
N GLU A 28 -6.73 -3.71 -18.03
CA GLU A 28 -7.06 -2.46 -17.32
C GLU A 28 -8.49 -2.48 -16.74
N TYR A 29 -9.45 -3.03 -17.48
CA TYR A 29 -10.80 -3.19 -16.98
C TYR A 29 -10.86 -4.22 -15.84
N GLU A 30 -10.21 -5.37 -16.01
CA GLU A 30 -10.12 -6.42 -14.98
C GLU A 30 -9.52 -5.88 -13.69
N LEU A 31 -8.37 -5.18 -13.77
CA LEU A 31 -7.74 -4.55 -12.62
C LEU A 31 -8.66 -3.54 -11.94
N ARG A 32 -9.35 -2.69 -12.71
CA ARG A 32 -10.30 -1.71 -12.17
C ARG A 32 -11.46 -2.39 -11.46
N PHE A 33 -12.02 -3.44 -12.04
CA PHE A 33 -13.13 -4.18 -11.45
C PHE A 33 -12.70 -4.98 -10.21
N ALA A 34 -11.52 -5.59 -10.24
CA ALA A 34 -10.94 -6.30 -9.09
C ALA A 34 -10.71 -5.35 -7.91
N ARG A 35 -10.08 -4.19 -8.15
CA ARG A 35 -9.90 -3.15 -7.12
C ARG A 35 -11.24 -2.68 -6.53
N ARG A 36 -12.25 -2.45 -7.38
CA ARG A 36 -13.59 -2.07 -6.93
C ARG A 36 -14.28 -3.17 -6.12
N ALA A 37 -14.14 -4.43 -6.53
CA ALA A 37 -14.71 -5.57 -5.81
C ALA A 37 -14.05 -5.74 -4.44
N LEU A 38 -12.71 -5.71 -4.40
CA LEU A 38 -11.93 -5.78 -3.17
C LEU A 38 -12.29 -4.65 -2.21
N GLN A 39 -12.35 -3.40 -2.68
CA GLN A 39 -12.77 -2.26 -1.87
C GLN A 39 -14.14 -2.50 -1.22
N ARG A 40 -15.13 -2.95 -2.00
CA ARG A 40 -16.47 -3.24 -1.47
C ARG A 40 -16.47 -4.34 -0.41
N ILE A 41 -15.63 -5.36 -0.57
CA ILE A 41 -15.49 -6.43 0.42
C ILE A 41 -14.87 -5.87 1.70
N LYS A 42 -13.76 -5.14 1.59
CA LYS A 42 -13.09 -4.48 2.73
C LYS A 42 -14.04 -3.54 3.48
N ASP A 43 -14.82 -2.73 2.76
CA ASP A 43 -15.80 -1.81 3.33
C ASP A 43 -16.90 -2.54 4.12
N ARG A 44 -17.41 -3.66 3.58
CA ARG A 44 -18.47 -4.46 4.22
C ARG A 44 -17.95 -5.23 5.44
N LEU A 45 -16.73 -5.74 5.36
CA LEU A 45 -16.09 -6.48 6.43
C LEU A 45 -15.73 -5.54 7.59
N GLY A 46 -15.29 -4.32 7.26
CA GLY A 46 -14.79 -3.37 8.24
C GLY A 46 -13.38 -3.72 8.71
N LEU A 47 -12.72 -2.76 9.37
CA LEU A 47 -11.30 -2.87 9.69
C LEU A 47 -11.00 -3.97 10.72
N GLU A 48 -11.86 -4.16 11.71
CA GLU A 48 -11.64 -5.15 12.77
C GLU A 48 -11.71 -6.59 12.24
N ALA A 49 -12.77 -6.93 11.51
CA ALA A 49 -12.88 -8.25 10.92
C ALA A 49 -11.86 -8.48 9.79
N THR A 50 -11.42 -7.42 9.10
CA THR A 50 -10.28 -7.52 8.16
C THR A 50 -8.99 -7.89 8.87
N GLU A 51 -8.69 -7.26 9.99
CA GLU A 51 -7.50 -7.60 10.80
C GLU A 51 -7.58 -9.03 11.34
N GLN A 52 -8.74 -9.46 11.84
CA GLN A 52 -8.96 -10.83 12.30
C GLN A 52 -8.79 -11.85 11.17
N LEU A 53 -9.29 -11.55 9.97
CA LEU A 53 -9.15 -12.41 8.79
C LEU A 53 -7.69 -12.62 8.41
N LEU A 54 -6.87 -11.57 8.52
CA LEU A 54 -5.44 -11.58 8.14
C LEU A 54 -4.52 -12.07 9.26
N GLN A 55 -5.06 -12.45 10.43
CA GLN A 55 -4.24 -12.84 11.57
C GLN A 55 -3.24 -13.98 11.25
N PRO A 56 -3.60 -15.03 10.48
CA PRO A 56 -2.64 -16.07 10.10
C PRO A 56 -1.46 -15.53 9.28
N ASP A 57 -1.72 -14.68 8.28
CA ASP A 57 -0.68 -14.08 7.44
C ASP A 57 0.21 -13.11 8.26
N ILE A 58 -0.40 -12.41 9.21
CA ILE A 58 0.32 -11.54 10.15
C ILE A 58 1.25 -12.37 11.03
N ASP A 59 0.80 -13.51 11.56
CA ASP A 59 1.62 -14.38 12.39
C ASP A 59 2.80 -14.97 11.63
N GLU A 60 2.58 -15.37 10.38
CA GLU A 60 3.64 -15.81 9.46
C GLU A 60 4.65 -14.68 9.21
N SER A 61 4.17 -13.47 8.90
CA SER A 61 5.05 -12.31 8.71
C SER A 61 5.85 -11.97 9.99
N ASN A 62 5.25 -12.13 11.18
CA ASN A 62 5.92 -11.88 12.45
C ASN A 62 7.06 -12.88 12.70
N GLU A 63 6.91 -14.13 12.27
CA GLU A 63 8.00 -15.10 12.29
C GLU A 63 9.13 -14.68 11.34
N PHE A 64 8.79 -14.34 10.09
CA PHE A 64 9.76 -13.86 9.12
C PHE A 64 10.56 -12.65 9.64
N TRP A 65 9.87 -11.61 10.14
CA TRP A 65 10.54 -10.41 10.64
C TRP A 65 11.38 -10.69 11.88
N ARG A 66 10.96 -11.58 12.78
CA ARG A 66 11.78 -12.02 13.91
C ARG A 66 13.08 -12.68 13.45
N ASN A 67 13.01 -13.51 12.42
CA ASN A 67 14.20 -14.15 11.85
C ASN A 67 15.14 -13.12 11.21
N VAL A 68 14.60 -12.20 10.40
CA VAL A 68 15.38 -11.09 9.81
C VAL A 68 16.11 -10.28 10.88
N LEU A 69 15.44 -9.95 11.99
CA LEU A 69 16.05 -9.21 13.09
C LEU A 69 17.10 -10.03 13.84
N ALA A 70 16.85 -11.33 14.08
CA ALA A 70 17.79 -12.22 14.75
C ALA A 70 19.06 -12.46 13.94
N GLU A 71 18.93 -12.54 12.62
CA GLU A 71 20.05 -12.72 11.68
C GLU A 71 20.85 -11.42 11.46
N ASN A 72 20.26 -10.26 11.71
CA ASN A 72 20.95 -8.97 11.62
C ASN A 72 21.78 -8.66 12.88
N THR A 73 22.85 -9.41 13.09
CA THR A 73 23.70 -9.29 14.28
C THR A 73 24.49 -7.98 14.38
N THR A 74 24.61 -7.21 13.28
CA THR A 74 25.28 -5.90 13.30
C THR A 74 24.31 -4.77 13.66
N GLY A 75 23.01 -5.00 13.53
CA GLY A 75 21.99 -3.98 13.70
C GLY A 75 21.97 -2.94 12.56
N ASP A 76 22.67 -3.20 11.45
CA ASP A 76 22.73 -2.28 10.32
C ASP A 76 21.47 -2.44 9.46
N PHE A 77 20.72 -1.34 9.31
CA PHE A 77 19.61 -1.26 8.37
C PHE A 77 19.94 -0.25 7.27
N LYS A 78 19.48 -0.53 6.04
CA LYS A 78 19.58 0.43 4.94
C LYS A 78 18.26 1.19 4.80
N PRO A 79 18.31 2.52 4.58
CA PRO A 79 17.11 3.29 4.34
C PRO A 79 16.44 2.83 3.03
N ALA A 80 15.12 2.65 3.07
CA ALA A 80 14.30 2.53 1.88
C ALA A 80 13.91 3.94 1.41
N ARG A 81 14.09 4.24 0.12
CA ARG A 81 13.74 5.54 -0.46
C ARG A 81 12.60 5.38 -1.47
N VAL A 82 11.53 6.13 -1.24
CA VAL A 82 10.44 6.34 -2.20
C VAL A 82 10.53 7.76 -2.71
N GLU A 83 10.50 7.93 -4.03
CA GLU A 83 10.49 9.23 -4.68
C GLU A 83 9.11 9.47 -5.30
N LEU A 84 8.48 10.60 -4.97
CA LEU A 84 7.16 10.98 -5.46
C LEU A 84 7.31 12.26 -6.30
N SER A 85 6.83 12.23 -7.54
CA SER A 85 6.67 13.41 -8.38
C SER A 85 5.19 13.76 -8.47
N ILE A 86 4.86 15.05 -8.33
CA ILE A 86 3.48 15.53 -8.31
C ILE A 86 3.33 16.73 -9.23
N ASP A 87 2.45 16.59 -10.20
CA ASP A 87 2.11 17.66 -11.13
C ASP A 87 0.95 18.50 -10.59
N GLY A 88 1.06 19.83 -10.73
CA GLY A 88 -0.03 20.75 -10.40
C GLY A 88 -0.21 21.06 -8.90
N LEU A 89 0.68 20.57 -8.02
CA LEU A 89 0.67 20.90 -6.59
C LEU A 89 2.08 21.21 -6.10
N THR A 90 2.25 22.31 -5.38
CA THR A 90 3.52 22.64 -4.73
C THR A 90 3.74 21.75 -3.50
N MET A 91 4.99 21.60 -3.05
CA MET A 91 5.29 20.89 -1.79
C MET A 91 4.51 21.44 -0.59
N GLN A 92 4.35 22.77 -0.54
CA GLN A 92 3.58 23.46 0.50
C GLN A 92 2.10 23.08 0.49
N GLY A 93 1.52 22.84 -0.69
CA GLY A 93 0.15 22.33 -0.83
C GLY A 93 0.04 20.82 -0.59
N PHE A 94 1.08 20.07 -0.98
CA PHE A 94 1.10 18.62 -0.87
C PHE A 94 1.14 18.12 0.56
N LEU A 95 2.03 18.64 1.41
CA LEU A 95 2.22 18.11 2.75
C LEU A 95 0.96 18.16 3.63
N PRO A 96 0.20 19.27 3.69
CA PRO A 96 -1.07 19.30 4.42
C PRO A 96 -2.11 18.36 3.82
N TRP A 97 -2.20 18.28 2.49
CA TRP A 97 -3.11 17.35 1.81
C TRP A 97 -2.79 15.89 2.13
N PHE A 98 -1.51 15.52 2.07
CA PHE A 98 -1.05 14.15 2.33
C PHE A 98 -1.33 13.76 3.78
N ARG A 99 -1.01 14.62 4.75
CA ARG A 99 -1.34 14.39 6.16
C ARG A 99 -2.84 14.24 6.40
N ASN A 100 -3.66 15.11 5.78
CA ASN A 100 -5.11 14.99 5.90
C ASN A 100 -5.63 13.69 5.29
N ARG A 101 -5.08 13.28 4.14
CA ARG A 101 -5.41 12.00 3.48
C ARG A 101 -5.11 10.82 4.39
N CYS A 102 -3.91 10.77 4.96
CA CYS A 102 -3.45 9.73 5.88
C CYS A 102 -4.38 9.61 7.09
N GLN A 103 -4.66 10.73 7.75
CA GLN A 103 -5.40 10.75 9.01
C GLN A 103 -6.93 10.61 8.88
N HIS A 104 -7.51 11.11 7.78
CA HIS A 104 -8.98 11.30 7.69
C HIS A 104 -9.61 10.67 6.45
N LYS A 105 -8.81 10.15 5.51
CA LYS A 105 -9.28 9.58 4.24
C LYS A 105 -8.73 8.19 3.97
N VAL A 106 -8.69 7.36 5.02
CA VAL A 106 -8.27 5.95 4.96
C VAL A 106 -8.87 5.18 3.76
N PRO A 107 -10.16 5.31 3.39
CA PRO A 107 -10.70 4.64 2.21
C PRO A 107 -9.99 5.00 0.89
N TYR A 108 -9.46 6.22 0.75
CA TYR A 108 -8.67 6.63 -0.43
C TYR A 108 -7.23 6.08 -0.41
N MET A 109 -6.72 5.67 0.75
CA MET A 109 -5.46 4.91 0.83
C MET A 109 -5.68 3.45 0.46
N LEU A 110 -6.74 2.83 0.97
CA LEU A 110 -7.11 1.44 0.67
C LEU A 110 -7.50 1.25 -0.81
N ALA A 111 -8.15 2.25 -1.42
CA ALA A 111 -8.56 2.17 -2.83
C ALA A 111 -7.39 2.37 -3.82
N GLY A 112 -6.34 3.07 -3.39
CA GLY A 112 -5.16 3.35 -4.24
C GLY A 112 -4.25 2.13 -4.40
N GLN A 113 -4.22 1.26 -3.39
CA GLN A 113 -3.29 0.15 -3.29
C GLN A 113 -4.00 -1.08 -2.72
N PRO A 114 -4.25 -2.13 -3.53
CA PRO A 114 -4.93 -3.33 -3.06
C PRO A 114 -4.17 -4.00 -1.89
N GLU A 115 -2.86 -3.80 -1.79
CA GLU A 115 -2.02 -4.26 -0.68
C GLU A 115 -2.25 -3.56 0.66
N HIS A 116 -2.91 -2.40 0.72
CA HIS A 116 -3.25 -1.78 2.01
C HIS A 116 -4.52 -2.42 2.56
N TRP A 117 -4.42 -3.13 3.68
CA TRP A 117 -5.55 -3.85 4.28
C TRP A 117 -6.22 -3.06 5.39
N VAL A 118 -5.41 -2.51 6.31
CA VAL A 118 -5.89 -1.73 7.45
C VAL A 118 -4.98 -0.52 7.64
N VAL A 119 -5.60 0.66 7.79
CA VAL A 119 -4.92 1.86 8.30
C VAL A 119 -5.79 2.45 9.40
N ARG A 120 -5.20 2.67 10.58
CA ARG A 120 -5.88 3.35 11.70
C ARG A 120 -4.93 4.36 12.32
N SER A 121 -5.34 5.62 12.35
CA SER A 121 -4.61 6.68 13.05
C SER A 121 -5.08 6.77 14.51
N ASP A 122 -4.16 7.01 15.43
CA ASP A 122 -4.48 7.40 16.81
C ASP A 122 -4.69 8.92 16.94
N GLU A 123 -5.00 9.39 18.14
CA GLU A 123 -5.25 10.82 18.43
C GLU A 123 -4.01 11.71 18.22
N GLN A 124 -2.81 11.15 18.28
CA GLN A 124 -1.56 11.86 17.99
C GLN A 124 -1.21 11.81 16.49
N GLY A 125 -2.00 11.11 15.68
CA GLY A 125 -1.79 10.94 14.26
C GLY A 125 -0.74 9.89 13.90
N ASN A 126 -0.34 9.01 14.84
CA ASN A 126 0.46 7.83 14.51
C ASN A 126 -0.45 6.77 13.88
N GLU A 127 0.11 5.93 13.02
CA GLU A 127 -0.68 4.99 12.23
C GLU A 127 -0.32 3.55 12.54
N LYS A 128 -1.33 2.73 12.82
CA LYS A 128 -1.24 1.28 12.68
C LYS A 128 -1.55 0.92 11.23
N MET A 129 -0.65 0.17 10.61
CA MET A 129 -0.78 -0.27 9.22
C MET A 129 -0.69 -1.79 9.13
N ILE A 130 -1.53 -2.38 8.27
CA ILE A 130 -1.42 -3.76 7.80
C ILE A 130 -1.37 -3.69 6.28
N GLU A 131 -0.22 -4.00 5.71
CA GLU A 131 0.02 -4.00 4.27
C GLU A 131 1.07 -5.01 3.85
N ASN A 132 1.19 -5.29 2.56
CA ASN A 132 2.25 -6.15 2.05
C ASN A 132 3.59 -5.39 2.02
N LEU A 133 4.59 -5.94 2.72
CA LEU A 133 5.99 -5.58 2.55
C LEU A 133 6.70 -6.73 1.82
N GLY A 134 6.86 -6.59 0.50
CA GLY A 134 7.19 -7.73 -0.35
C GLY A 134 6.05 -8.75 -0.35
N PRO A 135 6.32 -10.06 -0.15
CA PRO A 135 5.25 -11.06 -0.12
C PRO A 135 4.49 -11.11 1.22
N TRP A 136 4.96 -10.42 2.26
CA TRP A 136 4.48 -10.62 3.63
C TRP A 136 3.42 -9.58 4.03
N VAL A 137 2.24 -10.05 4.47
CA VAL A 137 1.21 -9.19 5.09
C VAL A 137 1.68 -8.75 6.47
N SER A 138 2.31 -7.58 6.52
CA SER A 138 3.05 -7.09 7.67
C SER A 138 2.23 -6.11 8.48
N ARG A 139 2.23 -6.28 9.81
CA ARG A 139 1.64 -5.31 10.75
C ARG A 139 2.73 -4.46 11.37
N PHE A 140 2.66 -3.14 11.19
CA PHE A 140 3.63 -2.21 11.76
C PHE A 140 2.98 -0.88 12.15
N PHE A 141 3.75 -0.05 12.84
CA PHE A 141 3.32 1.23 13.35
C PHE A 141 4.21 2.34 12.81
N ILE A 142 3.60 3.35 12.21
CA ILE A 142 4.27 4.55 11.72
C ILE A 142 4.10 5.65 12.76
N LYS A 143 5.22 6.16 13.26
CA LYS A 143 5.25 7.39 14.06
C LYS A 143 5.69 8.54 13.18
N PHE A 144 4.85 9.56 13.03
CA PHE A 144 5.24 10.78 12.32
C PHE A 144 5.97 11.71 13.29
N GLU A 145 7.11 12.22 12.85
CA GLU A 145 7.98 13.08 13.64
C GLU A 145 8.47 14.26 12.81
N ALA A 146 8.94 15.31 13.48
CA ALA A 146 9.52 16.46 12.81
C ALA A 146 10.86 16.08 12.11
N PRO A 147 11.17 16.66 10.92
CA PRO A 147 12.42 16.42 10.18
C PRO A 147 13.72 16.65 10.98
N SER A 148 13.64 17.31 12.12
CA SER A 148 14.75 17.64 13.00
C SER A 148 15.26 16.45 13.84
N GLN A 149 14.58 15.30 13.82
CA GLN A 149 14.96 14.15 14.65
C GLN A 149 16.28 13.48 14.20
N PRO A 150 17.10 12.97 15.14
CA PRO A 150 18.42 12.40 14.83
C PRO A 150 18.41 11.22 13.84
N PHE A 151 17.37 10.40 13.85
CA PHE A 151 17.26 9.22 12.97
C PHE A 151 16.94 9.57 11.52
N GLN A 152 16.38 10.76 11.24
CA GLN A 152 16.11 11.23 9.87
C GLN A 152 17.31 11.99 9.28
N LYS A 153 18.16 12.58 10.12
CA LYS A 153 19.30 13.39 9.67
C LYS A 153 20.42 12.61 8.98
N ARG A 154 20.57 11.31 9.26
CA ARG A 154 21.58 10.46 8.62
C ARG A 154 21.24 10.10 7.16
N ASP A 155 19.95 10.12 6.82
CA ASP A 155 19.44 9.62 5.54
C ASP A 155 19.04 10.73 4.55
N ILE A 156 18.91 11.98 5.02
CA ILE A 156 18.68 13.15 4.15
C ILE A 156 19.99 13.50 3.42
N HIS A 157 20.19 12.89 2.26
CA HIS A 157 21.24 13.31 1.34
C HIS A 157 20.71 14.49 0.52
N VAL A 158 21.19 15.70 0.83
CA VAL A 158 21.02 16.85 -0.04
C VAL A 158 21.79 16.54 -1.33
N ARG A 159 21.07 16.38 -2.43
CA ARG A 159 21.66 16.46 -3.77
C ARG A 159 21.78 17.92 -4.16
#